data_AF-A0A7S2DN38-F1
#
_entry.id   AF-A0A7S2DN38-F1
#
_cell.length_a   1.000
_cell.length_b   1.000
_cell.length_c   1.000
_cell.angle_alpha   90.00
_cell.angle_beta   90.00
_cell.angle_gamma   90.00
#
_symmetry.space_group_name_H-M   'P 1'
#
loop_
_entity.id
_entity.type
_entity.pdbx_description
1 polymer ?
#
loop_
_entity_poly.entity_id
_entity_poly.type
_entity_poly.pdbx_seq_one_letter_code
_entity_poly.pdbx_strand_id
1 'polypeptide(L)'
;RAGYKVITVEPMTRNRMAINGSLCLNPELRKQITLVKAALVSPEEVGNRHCVIRSTNYQINMGNGQLKCGTAAELAPCDPGDSNCEEVPVRTLDSLLEELKLPQIDVVKMDIELYECNALKGGLSLFKRYRPKYVQIETQYADAAICVENVAREFRYRTFVKGADTLMVADA
;
A
#
# COMPACT_ATOMS: atom_id res chain seq x y z
N ARG A 1 -25.50 10.98 -4.10
CA ARG A 1 -24.46 10.59 -3.11
C ARG A 1 -23.13 11.11 -3.65
N ALA A 2 -22.31 11.78 -2.84
CA ALA A 2 -20.95 12.14 -3.25
C ALA A 2 -19.98 11.07 -2.75
N GLY A 3 -19.28 10.41 -3.67
CA GLY A 3 -18.15 9.51 -3.39
C GLY A 3 -18.48 8.08 -2.91
N TYR A 4 -17.43 7.27 -2.87
CA TYR A 4 -17.39 5.89 -2.36
C TYR A 4 -16.70 5.86 -0.99
N LYS A 5 -16.89 4.77 -0.23
CA LYS A 5 -16.10 4.52 0.98
C LYS A 5 -14.69 4.11 0.57
N VAL A 6 -13.66 4.74 1.14
CA VAL A 6 -12.26 4.49 0.80
C VAL A 6 -11.48 4.21 2.07
N ILE A 7 -10.70 3.14 2.05
CA ILE A 7 -9.61 2.93 2.99
C ILE A 7 -8.32 3.31 2.25
N THR A 8 -7.58 4.25 2.79
CA THR A 8 -6.26 4.62 2.28
C THR A 8 -5.21 4.26 3.33
N VAL A 9 -4.13 3.64 2.88
CA VAL A 9 -3.03 3.17 3.72
C VAL A 9 -1.79 3.95 3.30
N GLU A 10 -1.29 4.80 4.19
CA GLU A 10 -0.18 5.71 3.89
C GLU A 10 0.72 5.85 5.13
N PRO A 11 1.96 5.34 5.10
CA PRO A 11 2.86 5.41 6.25
C PRO A 11 3.39 6.82 6.52
N MET A 12 3.82 7.57 5.49
CA MET A 12 4.58 8.81 5.67
C MET A 12 3.72 9.91 6.27
N THR A 13 4.21 10.54 7.33
CA THR A 13 3.48 11.62 8.01
C THR A 13 3.17 12.77 7.07
N ARG A 14 4.10 13.15 6.21
CA ARG A 14 3.89 14.25 5.25
C ARG A 14 2.77 13.97 4.24
N ASN A 15 2.70 12.74 3.72
CA ASN A 15 1.69 12.35 2.74
C ASN A 15 0.32 12.30 3.43
N ARG A 16 0.27 11.79 4.66
CA ARG A 16 -0.93 11.85 5.51
C ARG A 16 -1.38 13.28 5.79
N MET A 17 -0.47 14.23 5.98
CA MET A 17 -0.81 15.64 6.14
C MET A 17 -1.41 16.22 4.85
N ALA A 18 -0.85 15.88 3.68
CA ALA A 18 -1.41 16.28 2.39
C ALA A 18 -2.83 15.71 2.17
N ILE A 19 -3.02 14.41 2.45
CA ILE A 19 -4.34 13.76 2.39
C ILE A 19 -5.31 14.47 3.32
N ASN A 20 -4.94 14.70 4.59
CA ASN A 20 -5.82 15.40 5.54
C ASN A 20 -6.13 16.83 5.13
N GLY A 21 -5.17 17.56 4.53
CA GLY A 21 -5.40 18.88 3.95
C GLY A 21 -6.49 18.83 2.86
N SER A 22 -6.39 17.87 1.94
CA SER A 22 -7.42 17.63 0.93
C SER A 22 -8.78 17.30 1.56
N LEU A 23 -8.82 16.47 2.61
CA LEU A 23 -10.07 16.15 3.32
C LEU A 23 -10.67 17.33 4.08
N CYS A 24 -9.86 18.28 4.56
CA CYS A 24 -10.35 19.50 5.18
C CYS A 24 -11.07 20.41 4.16
N LEU A 25 -10.61 20.41 2.91
CA LEU A 25 -11.25 21.17 1.82
C LEU A 25 -12.48 20.45 1.24
N ASN A 26 -12.65 19.15 1.52
CA ASN A 26 -13.74 18.31 0.99
C ASN A 26 -14.46 17.57 2.14
N PRO A 27 -15.18 18.29 3.03
CA PRO A 27 -15.76 17.72 4.24
C PRO A 27 -16.79 16.60 3.97
N GLU A 28 -17.46 16.63 2.82
CA GLU A 28 -18.40 15.59 2.40
C GLU A 28 -17.72 14.26 2.05
N LEU A 29 -16.47 14.29 1.60
CA LEU A 29 -15.65 13.11 1.36
C LEU A 29 -14.97 12.62 2.64
N ARG A 30 -14.62 13.53 3.56
CA ARG A 30 -13.94 13.19 4.82
C ARG A 30 -14.63 12.06 5.59
N LYS A 31 -15.96 12.06 5.66
CA LYS A 31 -16.74 11.02 6.36
C LYS A 31 -16.71 9.64 5.68
N GLN A 32 -16.26 9.57 4.43
CA GLN A 32 -16.18 8.34 3.63
C GLN A 32 -14.79 7.73 3.63
N ILE A 33 -13.79 8.42 4.18
CA ILE A 33 -12.37 8.07 4.03
C ILE A 33 -11.79 7.69 5.39
N THR A 34 -11.27 6.48 5.48
CA THR A 34 -10.49 6.01 6.63
C THR A 34 -9.01 6.00 6.26
N LEU A 35 -8.21 6.76 6.98
CA LEU A 35 -6.76 6.84 6.80
C LEU A 35 -6.03 5.93 7.80
N VAL A 36 -5.37 4.90 7.29
CA VAL A 36 -4.56 3.94 8.04
C VAL A 36 -3.10 4.39 7.97
N LYS A 37 -2.48 4.52 9.15
CA LYS A 37 -1.13 5.08 9.34
C LYS A 37 -0.10 3.95 9.46
N ALA A 38 0.06 3.16 8.40
CA ALA A 38 0.97 2.03 8.40
C ALA A 38 1.50 1.76 6.99
N ALA A 39 2.65 1.09 6.90
CA ALA A 39 3.11 0.48 5.68
C ALA A 39 2.58 -0.96 5.57
N LEU A 40 2.35 -1.42 4.34
CA LEU A 40 1.96 -2.80 4.06
C LEU A 40 3.21 -3.64 3.76
N VAL A 41 3.38 -4.73 4.50
CA VAL A 41 4.56 -5.59 4.44
C VAL A 41 4.19 -7.07 4.34
N SER A 42 5.17 -7.94 4.09
CA SER A 42 4.96 -9.39 4.13
C SER A 42 4.84 -9.90 5.58
N PRO A 43 4.29 -11.10 5.81
CA PRO A 43 4.16 -11.66 7.16
C PRO A 43 5.48 -11.76 7.92
N GLU A 44 6.58 -12.04 7.21
CA GLU A 44 7.92 -12.18 7.79
C GLU A 44 8.51 -10.85 8.28
N GLU A 45 7.94 -9.73 7.85
CA GLU A 45 8.37 -8.37 8.21
C GLU A 45 7.58 -7.79 9.38
N VAL A 46 6.51 -8.47 9.81
CA VAL A 46 5.76 -8.10 11.02
C VAL A 46 6.48 -8.67 12.25
N GLY A 47 7.02 -7.80 13.12
CA GLY A 47 7.65 -8.20 14.38
C GLY A 47 8.94 -7.44 14.69
N ASN A 48 10.03 -8.18 15.01
CA ASN A 48 11.33 -7.63 15.45
C ASN A 48 12.15 -6.94 14.33
N ARG A 49 11.49 -6.47 13.28
CA ARG A 49 12.13 -5.71 12.20
C ARG A 49 11.78 -4.25 12.36
N HIS A 50 12.79 -3.40 12.22
CA HIS A 50 12.59 -1.97 12.10
C HIS A 50 12.37 -1.67 10.62
N CYS A 51 11.35 -0.88 10.33
CA CYS A 51 11.01 -0.49 8.96
C CYS A 51 11.08 1.02 8.84
N VAL A 52 11.94 1.45 7.92
CA VAL A 52 12.21 2.86 7.69
C VAL A 52 11.82 3.21 6.27
N ILE A 53 11.00 4.24 6.12
CA ILE A 53 10.67 4.83 4.83
C ILE A 53 11.51 6.08 4.61
N ARG A 54 12.10 6.21 3.42
CA ARG A 54 12.91 7.37 3.02
C ARG A 54 12.43 7.92 1.71
N SER A 55 12.39 9.25 1.59
CA SER A 55 12.15 9.88 0.29
C SER A 55 13.21 9.44 -0.73
N THR A 56 12.80 9.11 -1.95
CA THR A 56 13.73 8.73 -3.02
C THR A 56 14.53 9.93 -3.55
N ASN A 57 14.01 11.15 -3.34
CA ASN A 57 14.69 12.40 -3.63
C ASN A 57 14.27 13.49 -2.62
N TYR A 58 15.25 14.20 -2.05
CA TYR A 58 15.04 15.15 -0.93
C TYR A 58 14.72 16.57 -1.40
N GLN A 59 14.74 16.83 -2.71
CA GLN A 59 14.49 18.15 -3.31
C GLN A 59 13.23 18.16 -4.17
N ILE A 60 12.95 17.04 -4.86
CA ILE A 60 11.82 16.90 -5.77
C ILE A 60 11.08 15.61 -5.40
N ASN A 61 9.75 15.63 -5.48
CA ASN A 61 8.91 14.45 -5.20
C ASN A 61 9.19 13.84 -3.82
N MET A 62 9.35 14.69 -2.80
CA MET A 62 9.75 14.23 -1.47
C MET A 62 8.69 13.33 -0.78
N GLY A 63 7.49 13.21 -1.34
CA GLY A 63 6.44 12.27 -0.90
C GLY A 63 6.57 10.87 -1.50
N ASN A 64 7.44 10.67 -2.50
CA ASN A 64 7.77 9.33 -2.99
C ASN A 64 8.74 8.69 -1.99
N GLY A 65 8.21 7.79 -1.16
CA GLY A 65 8.93 7.10 -0.11
C GLY A 65 9.18 5.63 -0.45
N GLN A 66 10.44 5.20 -0.34
CA GLN A 66 10.81 3.80 -0.45
C GLN A 66 10.97 3.20 0.94
N LEU A 67 10.20 2.15 1.22
CA LEU A 67 10.28 1.38 2.46
C LEU A 67 11.45 0.40 2.41
N LYS A 68 12.16 0.25 3.54
CA LYS A 68 13.06 -0.87 3.78
C LYS A 68 12.84 -1.40 5.19
N CYS A 69 12.81 -2.71 5.34
CA CYS A 69 12.72 -3.39 6.61
C CYS A 69 13.97 -4.24 6.87
N GLY A 70 14.44 -4.27 8.11
CA GLY A 70 15.62 -5.05 8.49
C GLY A 70 15.85 -5.09 9.99
N THR A 71 16.84 -5.84 10.41
CA THR A 71 17.40 -5.75 11.77
C THR A 71 18.19 -4.44 11.93
N ALA A 72 18.49 -4.05 13.16
CA ALA A 72 19.33 -2.88 13.43
C ALA A 72 20.74 -2.96 12.82
N ALA A 73 21.23 -4.17 12.50
CA ALA A 73 22.50 -4.37 11.82
C ALA A 73 22.39 -4.21 10.29
N GLU A 74 21.22 -4.45 9.71
CA GLU A 74 20.97 -4.42 8.27
C GLU A 74 20.44 -3.06 7.79
N LEU A 75 19.77 -2.32 8.68
CA LEU A 75 19.11 -1.07 8.35
C LEU A 75 19.51 0.04 9.32
N ALA A 76 20.18 1.05 8.79
CA ALA A 76 20.48 2.26 9.55
C ALA A 76 19.17 2.97 9.97
N PRO A 77 19.14 3.59 11.16
CA PRO A 77 18.04 4.45 11.56
C PRO A 77 17.98 5.73 10.70
N CYS A 78 16.96 6.55 10.92
CA CYS A 78 16.94 7.91 10.40
C CYS A 78 17.96 8.78 11.12
N ASP A 79 18.60 9.69 10.38
CA ASP A 79 19.48 10.69 10.98
C ASP A 79 18.65 11.65 11.86
N PRO A 80 19.19 12.14 12.98
CA PRO A 80 18.48 13.10 13.82
C PRO A 80 18.08 14.35 13.02
N GLY A 81 16.78 14.64 12.99
CA GLY A 81 16.23 15.81 12.30
C GLY A 81 15.97 15.62 10.80
N ASP A 82 16.18 14.43 10.24
CA ASP A 82 15.83 14.15 8.85
C ASP A 82 14.31 14.07 8.66
N SER A 83 13.73 15.12 8.09
CA SER A 83 12.29 15.20 7.80
C SER A 83 11.83 14.32 6.63
N ASN A 84 12.75 13.68 5.92
CA ASN A 84 12.50 12.83 4.77
C ASN A 84 12.75 11.34 5.09
N CYS A 85 12.90 11.01 6.36
CA CYS A 85 13.08 9.66 6.87
C CYS A 85 12.18 9.43 8.08
N GLU A 86 11.40 8.35 8.07
CA GLU A 86 10.52 8.00 9.20
C GLU A 86 10.63 6.50 9.48
N GLU A 87 10.77 6.11 10.76
CA GLU A 87 10.42 4.75 11.18
C GLU A 87 8.90 4.66 11.26
N VAL A 88 8.32 3.64 10.61
CA VAL A 88 6.87 3.58 10.39
C VAL A 88 6.25 2.29 10.94
N PRO A 89 5.01 2.35 11.47
CA PRO A 89 4.28 1.15 11.82
C PRO A 89 4.06 0.29 10.59
N VAL A 90 4.18 -1.04 10.75
CA VAL A 90 3.95 -1.98 9.65
C VAL A 90 2.84 -2.96 9.98
N ARG A 91 2.11 -3.37 8.94
CA ARG A 91 1.04 -4.37 9.04
C ARG A 91 1.04 -5.22 7.77
N THR A 92 0.57 -6.46 7.87
CA THR A 92 0.14 -7.17 6.67
C THR A 92 -1.22 -6.64 6.22
N LEU A 93 -1.50 -6.69 4.92
CA LEU A 93 -2.81 -6.33 4.40
C LEU A 93 -3.91 -7.22 5.01
N ASP A 94 -3.66 -8.51 5.21
CA ASP A 94 -4.60 -9.45 5.82
C ASP A 94 -4.97 -9.05 7.25
N SER A 95 -3.99 -8.66 8.08
CA SER A 95 -4.25 -8.19 9.45
C SER A 95 -5.10 -6.92 9.48
N LEU A 96 -4.88 -6.03 8.51
CA LEU A 96 -5.67 -4.81 8.38
C LEU A 96 -7.10 -5.13 7.92
N LEU A 97 -7.26 -6.01 6.94
CA LEU A 97 -8.58 -6.43 6.43
C LEU A 97 -9.39 -7.17 7.49
N GLU A 98 -8.73 -7.93 8.36
CA GLU A 98 -9.36 -8.59 9.51
C GLU A 98 -9.85 -7.58 10.54
N GLU A 99 -9.05 -6.56 10.88
CA GLU A 99 -9.44 -5.51 11.81
C GLU A 99 -10.61 -4.67 11.29
N LEU A 100 -10.55 -4.25 10.03
CA LEU A 100 -11.54 -3.35 9.44
C LEU A 100 -12.89 -4.04 9.20
N LYS A 101 -12.93 -5.39 9.16
CA LYS A 101 -14.14 -6.21 8.99
C LYS A 101 -15.06 -5.67 7.89
N LEU A 102 -14.47 -5.33 6.75
CA LEU A 102 -15.21 -4.72 5.65
C LEU A 102 -16.24 -5.72 5.11
N PRO A 103 -17.42 -5.27 4.66
CA PRO A 103 -18.40 -6.15 4.04
C PRO A 103 -17.99 -6.54 2.61
N GLN A 104 -17.33 -5.63 1.89
CA GLN A 104 -16.90 -5.82 0.49
C GLN A 104 -15.75 -4.88 0.15
N ILE A 105 -14.99 -5.22 -0.90
CA ILE A 105 -14.00 -4.35 -1.54
C ILE A 105 -14.21 -4.50 -3.04
N ASP A 106 -14.60 -3.42 -3.72
CA ASP A 106 -14.92 -3.46 -5.15
C ASP A 106 -13.69 -3.18 -6.03
N VAL A 107 -12.82 -2.27 -5.56
CA VAL A 107 -11.68 -1.74 -6.32
C VAL A 107 -10.47 -1.58 -5.39
N VAL A 108 -9.28 -1.90 -5.91
CA VAL A 108 -7.99 -1.66 -5.24
C VAL A 108 -7.04 -0.96 -6.21
N LYS A 109 -6.34 0.08 -5.74
CA LYS A 109 -5.12 0.60 -6.36
C LYS A 109 -3.97 0.41 -5.39
N MET A 110 -2.85 -0.11 -5.89
CA MET A 110 -1.60 -0.25 -5.14
C MET A 110 -0.46 0.36 -5.94
N ASP A 111 0.34 1.16 -5.24
CA ASP A 111 1.46 1.93 -5.75
C ASP A 111 2.32 2.28 -4.53
N ILE A 112 3.26 1.41 -4.21
CA ILE A 112 3.99 1.42 -2.93
C ILE A 112 5.50 1.27 -3.14
N GLU A 113 5.99 1.71 -4.30
CA GLU A 113 7.40 1.95 -4.59
C GLU A 113 8.29 0.72 -4.29
N LEU A 114 8.08 -0.35 -5.06
CA LEU A 114 8.79 -1.65 -5.02
C LEU A 114 8.35 -2.61 -3.90
N TYR A 115 7.33 -2.27 -3.11
CA TYR A 115 6.83 -3.14 -2.03
C TYR A 115 5.58 -3.95 -2.40
N GLU A 116 5.14 -3.90 -3.67
CA GLU A 116 3.90 -4.52 -4.15
C GLU A 116 3.87 -6.02 -3.84
N CYS A 117 4.95 -6.73 -4.14
CA CYS A 117 5.02 -8.16 -3.89
C CYS A 117 4.96 -8.50 -2.40
N ASN A 118 5.56 -7.68 -1.53
CA ASN A 118 5.52 -7.89 -0.08
C ASN A 118 4.11 -7.66 0.48
N ALA A 119 3.44 -6.59 0.04
CA ALA A 119 2.06 -6.32 0.42
C ALA A 119 1.11 -7.44 -0.07
N LEU A 120 1.31 -7.96 -1.29
CA LEU A 120 0.54 -9.08 -1.84
C LEU A 120 0.75 -10.38 -1.05
N LYS A 121 2.00 -10.70 -0.68
CA LYS A 121 2.31 -11.87 0.18
C LYS A 121 1.58 -11.78 1.52
N GLY A 122 1.49 -10.58 2.10
CA GLY A 122 0.74 -10.32 3.31
C GLY A 122 -0.77 -10.09 3.12
N GLY A 123 -1.31 -10.31 1.92
CA GLY A 123 -2.62 -9.79 1.53
C GLY A 123 -3.52 -10.78 0.78
N LEU A 124 -3.27 -12.09 0.85
CA LEU A 124 -3.99 -13.07 0.05
C LEU A 124 -5.49 -13.17 0.39
N SER A 125 -5.90 -12.77 1.60
CA SER A 125 -7.32 -12.71 1.97
C SER A 125 -8.10 -11.69 1.13
N LEU A 126 -7.44 -10.67 0.58
CA LEU A 126 -8.03 -9.74 -0.38
C LEU A 126 -8.68 -10.50 -1.53
N PHE A 127 -7.95 -11.44 -2.13
CA PHE A 127 -8.41 -12.19 -3.30
C PHE A 127 -9.29 -13.37 -2.92
N LYS A 128 -9.00 -14.05 -1.80
CA LYS A 128 -9.76 -15.23 -1.33
C LYS A 128 -11.15 -14.87 -0.82
N ARG A 129 -11.26 -13.79 -0.04
CA ARG A 129 -12.50 -13.42 0.66
C ARG A 129 -13.26 -12.31 -0.05
N TYR A 130 -12.56 -11.23 -0.41
CA TYR A 130 -13.22 -10.03 -0.93
C TYR A 130 -13.38 -10.06 -2.45
N ARG A 131 -12.44 -10.70 -3.15
CA ARG A 131 -12.41 -10.87 -4.61
C ARG A 131 -12.80 -9.58 -5.37
N PRO A 132 -12.02 -8.48 -5.22
CA PRO A 132 -12.37 -7.22 -5.85
C PRO A 132 -12.52 -7.37 -7.36
N LYS A 133 -13.47 -6.64 -7.94
CA LYS A 133 -13.70 -6.71 -9.39
C LYS A 133 -12.50 -6.17 -10.18
N TYR A 134 -11.85 -5.14 -9.64
CA TYR A 134 -10.71 -4.47 -10.26
C TYR A 134 -9.58 -4.28 -9.25
N VAL A 135 -8.37 -4.72 -9.61
CA VAL A 135 -7.16 -4.48 -8.83
C VAL A 135 -6.11 -3.92 -9.78
N GLN A 136 -5.68 -2.69 -9.57
CA GLN A 136 -4.66 -2.04 -10.37
C GLN A 136 -3.40 -1.86 -9.52
N ILE A 137 -2.28 -2.39 -9.99
CA ILE A 137 -1.00 -2.39 -9.25
C ILE A 137 0.07 -1.81 -10.16
N GLU A 138 0.90 -0.91 -9.64
CA GLU A 138 2.09 -0.46 -10.36
C GLU A 138 3.05 -1.66 -10.54
N THR A 139 3.50 -1.91 -11.78
CA THR A 139 4.31 -3.09 -12.12
C THR A 139 5.53 -2.76 -12.95
N GLN A 140 5.86 -1.47 -13.09
CA GLN A 140 6.95 -1.00 -13.94
C GLN A 140 8.33 -1.45 -13.45
N TYR A 141 8.45 -1.73 -12.15
CA TYR A 141 9.74 -1.93 -11.50
C TYR A 141 9.84 -3.28 -10.78
N ALA A 142 11.08 -3.72 -10.55
CA ALA A 142 11.43 -4.95 -9.85
C ALA A 142 10.66 -6.20 -10.38
N ASP A 143 10.29 -7.10 -9.48
CA ASP A 143 9.55 -8.34 -9.76
C ASP A 143 8.03 -8.16 -9.59
N ALA A 144 7.53 -6.92 -9.47
CA ALA A 144 6.11 -6.60 -9.27
C ALA A 144 5.21 -7.27 -10.32
N ALA A 145 5.57 -7.18 -11.61
CA ALA A 145 4.82 -7.82 -12.68
C ALA A 145 4.70 -9.35 -12.50
N ILE A 146 5.78 -10.01 -12.03
CA ILE A 146 5.82 -11.47 -11.85
C ILE A 146 4.92 -11.89 -10.69
N CYS A 147 5.01 -11.20 -9.54
CA CYS A 147 4.18 -11.54 -8.39
C CYS A 147 2.69 -11.25 -8.64
N VAL A 148 2.38 -10.13 -9.33
CA VAL A 148 1.00 -9.81 -9.75
C VAL A 148 0.44 -10.88 -10.67
N GLU A 149 1.20 -11.33 -11.67
CA GLU A 149 0.75 -12.38 -12.59
C GLU A 149 0.55 -13.73 -11.86
N ASN A 150 1.42 -14.07 -10.91
CA ASN A 150 1.25 -15.28 -10.09
C ASN A 150 -0.03 -15.24 -9.25
N VAL A 151 -0.30 -14.12 -8.57
CA VAL A 151 -1.53 -13.93 -7.79
C VAL A 151 -2.76 -13.94 -8.71
N ALA A 152 -2.69 -13.28 -9.86
CA ALA A 152 -3.79 -13.27 -10.83
C ALA A 152 -4.14 -14.68 -11.30
N ARG A 153 -3.14 -15.48 -11.64
CA ARG A 153 -3.32 -16.89 -12.03
C ARG A 153 -3.89 -17.74 -10.89
N GLU A 154 -3.39 -17.58 -9.67
CA GLU A 154 -3.88 -18.32 -8.50
C GLU A 154 -5.37 -18.05 -8.23
N PHE A 155 -5.80 -16.79 -8.32
CA PHE A 155 -7.17 -16.37 -7.98
C PHE A 155 -8.09 -16.15 -9.19
N ARG A 156 -7.67 -16.57 -10.39
CA ARG A 156 -8.45 -16.49 -11.64
C ARG A 156 -8.90 -15.06 -11.96
N TYR A 157 -7.91 -14.18 -12.12
CA TYR A 157 -8.04 -12.85 -12.69
C TYR A 157 -7.42 -12.82 -14.08
N ARG A 158 -8.01 -12.02 -14.97
CA ARG A 158 -7.39 -11.65 -16.25
C ARG A 158 -6.54 -10.40 -16.04
N THR A 159 -5.34 -10.39 -16.60
CA THR A 159 -4.40 -9.26 -16.49
C THR A 159 -4.36 -8.45 -17.77
N PHE A 160 -4.23 -7.13 -17.63
CA PHE A 160 -4.06 -6.17 -18.72
C PHE A 160 -2.97 -5.17 -18.35
N VAL A 161 -1.88 -5.12 -19.11
CA VAL A 161 -0.84 -4.10 -18.92
C VAL A 161 -1.37 -2.75 -19.41
N LYS A 162 -1.23 -1.72 -18.59
CA LYS A 162 -1.70 -0.34 -18.78
C LYS A 162 -0.61 0.66 -18.39
N GLY A 163 0.33 0.89 -19.31
CA GLY A 163 1.47 1.75 -19.04
C GLY A 163 2.39 1.11 -17.99
N ALA A 164 2.62 1.82 -16.88
CA ALA A 164 3.38 1.33 -15.73
C ALA A 164 2.63 0.25 -14.93
N ASP A 165 1.31 0.16 -15.08
CA ASP A 165 0.46 -0.64 -14.19
C ASP A 165 0.00 -1.93 -14.85
N THR A 166 -0.35 -2.92 -14.03
CA THR A 166 -1.13 -4.09 -14.42
C THR A 166 -2.51 -4.01 -13.78
N LEU A 167 -3.55 -4.07 -14.61
CA LEU A 167 -4.94 -4.20 -14.17
C LEU A 167 -5.34 -5.67 -14.16
N MET A 168 -5.71 -6.17 -12.98
CA MET A 168 -6.36 -7.46 -12.79
C MET A 168 -7.88 -7.27 -12.77
N VAL A 169 -8.59 -8.10 -13.53
CA VAL A 169 -10.06 -8.12 -13.59
C VAL A 169 -10.56 -9.50 -13.20
N ALA A 170 -11.38 -9.57 -12.15
CA ALA A 170 -12.00 -10.83 -11.74
C ALA A 170 -12.95 -11.32 -12.83
N ASP A 171 -12.94 -12.62 -13.11
CA ASP A 171 -13.97 -13.21 -13.96
C ASP A 171 -15.36 -13.06 -13.31
N ALA A 172 -16.39 -12.90 -14.14
CA ALA A 172 -17.77 -12.73 -13.69
C ALA A 172 -18.29 -14.00 -13.01
#